data_AF-A0A959FDV0-F1
#
_entry.id   AF-A0A959FDV0-F1
#
_cell.length_a   1.000
_cell.length_b   1.000
_cell.length_c   1.000
_cell.angle_alpha   90.00
_cell.angle_beta   90.00
_cell.angle_gamma   90.00
#
_symmetry.space_group_name_H-M   'P 1'
#
loop_
_entity.id
_entity.type
_entity.pdbx_description
1 polymer ?
#
loop_
_entity_poly.entity_id
_entity_poly.type
_entity_poly.pdbx_seq_one_letter_code
_entity_poly.pdbx_strand_id
1 'polypeptide(L)'
;MMRCLFLIGLFTPFFLPAQVLTGAATKWNDSFREWSFYTLDEDEEGELRLRWSSGDDWTEWNYSFNDFIGSIRIKWRDNPNEWEIRGNNTIVTARTLWNNDPREWRISGPKGRQFTFKSRYGNQFDDWLITDERFGFFEIYTNWEGDPRDWVIVDELSEEVSLAEKIAMMFIAIYHSTPKE
;
A
#
# COMPACT_ATOMS: atom_id res chain seq x y z
N MET A 1 -37.51 48.51 19.73
CA MET A 1 -37.25 47.80 18.45
C MET A 1 -35.74 47.67 18.30
N MET A 2 -35.18 46.46 18.44
CA MET A 2 -34.01 45.94 17.70
C MET A 2 -33.61 44.61 18.35
N ARG A 3 -33.78 43.49 17.64
CA ARG A 3 -33.21 42.18 18.00
C ARG A 3 -31.90 42.04 17.25
N CYS A 4 -30.76 41.97 17.94
CA CYS A 4 -29.49 41.56 17.34
C CYS A 4 -29.48 40.03 17.22
N LEU A 5 -29.64 39.50 16.00
CA LEU A 5 -29.31 38.12 15.69
C LEU A 5 -27.79 37.99 15.58
N PHE A 6 -27.17 37.21 16.47
CA PHE A 6 -25.81 36.71 16.29
C PHE A 6 -25.85 35.51 15.33
N LEU A 7 -25.32 35.69 14.13
CA LEU A 7 -25.05 34.61 13.19
C LEU A 7 -23.75 33.92 13.60
N ILE A 8 -23.86 32.75 14.22
CA ILE A 8 -22.73 31.84 14.45
C ILE A 8 -22.47 31.12 13.12
N GLY A 9 -21.43 31.53 12.41
CA GLY A 9 -20.96 30.84 11.22
C GLY A 9 -20.36 29.49 11.60
N LEU A 10 -21.00 28.39 11.19
CA LEU A 10 -20.40 27.06 11.23
C LEU A 10 -19.19 27.04 10.28
N PHE A 11 -17.99 27.11 10.85
CA PHE A 11 -16.79 26.64 10.15
C PHE A 11 -16.83 25.12 10.16
N THR A 12 -17.27 24.51 9.05
CA THR A 12 -17.02 23.09 8.80
C THR A 12 -15.58 22.94 8.34
N PRO A 13 -14.68 22.30 9.12
CA PRO A 13 -13.35 21.98 8.62
C PRO A 13 -13.50 21.04 7.42
N PHE A 14 -13.02 21.48 6.27
CA PHE A 14 -12.74 20.58 5.16
C PHE A 14 -11.54 19.73 5.56
N PHE A 15 -11.79 18.48 5.93
CA PHE A 15 -10.73 17.49 6.08
C PHE A 15 -10.26 17.12 4.67
N LEU A 16 -9.08 17.61 4.29
CA LEU A 16 -8.39 17.12 3.09
C LEU A 16 -7.90 15.70 3.40
N PRO A 17 -8.09 14.70 2.53
CA PRO A 17 -7.37 13.43 2.65
C PRO A 17 -5.87 13.66 2.88
N ALA A 18 -5.37 13.18 4.01
CA ALA A 18 -3.94 13.12 4.29
C ALA A 18 -3.33 12.00 3.42
N GLN A 19 -2.67 12.39 2.33
CA GLN A 19 -1.79 11.49 1.58
C GLN A 19 -0.70 10.98 2.53
N VAL A 20 -0.53 9.65 2.60
CA VAL A 20 0.43 9.02 3.51
C VAL A 20 1.64 8.49 2.74
N LEU A 21 1.43 7.94 1.54
CA LEU A 21 2.53 7.40 0.73
C LEU A 21 2.71 8.21 -0.57
N THR A 22 3.96 8.44 -0.95
CA THR A 22 4.34 9.19 -2.18
C THR A 22 5.21 8.37 -3.12
N GLY A 23 5.91 7.35 -2.62
CA GLY A 23 6.75 6.50 -3.46
C GLY A 23 7.40 5.35 -2.71
N ALA A 24 8.09 4.50 -3.44
CA ALA A 24 8.93 3.43 -2.90
C ALA A 24 10.09 3.11 -3.83
N ALA A 25 11.28 2.87 -3.29
CA ALA A 25 12.47 2.54 -4.06
C ALA A 25 13.29 1.43 -3.38
N THR A 26 14.05 0.66 -4.16
CA THR A 26 14.99 -0.30 -3.60
C THR A 26 16.06 0.44 -2.80
N LYS A 27 16.43 -0.10 -1.65
CA LYS A 27 17.54 0.45 -0.84
C LYS A 27 18.89 0.26 -1.52
N TRP A 28 19.01 -0.82 -2.29
CA TRP A 28 20.20 -1.19 -3.04
C TRP A 28 19.83 -1.43 -4.50
N ASN A 29 20.60 -0.89 -5.44
CA ASN A 29 20.28 -0.98 -6.88
C ASN A 29 20.39 -2.39 -7.46
N ASP A 30 21.05 -3.30 -6.73
CA ASP A 30 21.32 -4.69 -7.09
C ASP A 30 20.54 -5.69 -6.23
N SER A 31 19.56 -5.23 -5.43
CA SER A 31 18.78 -6.12 -4.58
C SER A 31 17.34 -5.63 -4.36
N PHE A 32 16.38 -6.55 -4.52
CA PHE A 32 14.96 -6.31 -4.25
C PHE A 32 14.54 -6.73 -2.83
N ARG A 33 15.50 -6.99 -1.94
CA ARG A 33 15.27 -7.54 -0.60
C ARG A 33 14.94 -6.47 0.44
N GLU A 34 15.26 -5.22 0.14
CA GLU A 34 15.09 -4.06 1.02
C GLU A 34 14.61 -2.86 0.21
N TRP A 35 13.62 -2.17 0.76
CA TRP A 35 12.94 -1.04 0.15
C TRP A 35 12.79 0.07 1.17
N SER A 36 12.84 1.28 0.65
CA SER A 36 12.47 2.50 1.36
C SER A 36 11.15 2.96 0.76
N PHE A 37 10.23 3.42 1.59
CA PHE A 37 9.00 4.07 1.12
C PHE A 37 8.85 5.43 1.75
N TYR A 38 8.30 6.35 0.96
CA TYR A 38 8.34 7.78 1.23
C TYR A 38 6.94 8.31 1.49
N THR A 39 6.89 9.40 2.24
CA THR A 39 5.65 10.10 2.57
C THR A 39 5.67 11.53 2.03
N LEU A 40 4.64 12.32 2.36
CA LEU A 40 4.64 13.75 2.06
C LEU A 40 5.65 14.53 2.92
N ASP A 41 6.01 14.00 4.09
CA ASP A 41 7.07 14.56 4.91
C ASP A 41 8.40 13.93 4.48
N GLU A 42 9.29 14.75 3.92
CA GLU A 42 10.59 14.31 3.42
C GLU A 42 11.51 13.79 4.54
N ASP A 43 11.25 14.15 5.80
CA ASP A 43 11.99 13.65 6.96
C ASP A 43 11.44 12.30 7.48
N GLU A 44 10.28 11.85 7.00
CA GLU A 44 9.65 10.59 7.40
C GLU A 44 9.78 9.50 6.30
N GLU A 45 10.65 8.53 6.56
CA GLU A 45 10.90 7.38 5.69
C GLU A 45 10.51 6.07 6.39
N GLY A 46 9.89 5.17 5.64
CA GLY A 46 9.60 3.81 6.09
C GLY A 46 10.45 2.77 5.37
N GLU A 47 10.58 1.60 6.00
CA GLU A 47 11.34 0.47 5.45
C GLU A 47 10.42 -0.73 5.22
N LEU A 48 10.64 -1.45 4.12
CA LEU A 48 10.07 -2.76 3.84
C LEU A 48 11.23 -3.71 3.50
N ARG A 49 11.36 -4.82 4.22
CA ARG A 49 12.48 -5.75 4.04
C ARG A 49 12.09 -7.19 4.23
N LEU A 50 12.80 -8.10 3.58
CA LEU A 50 12.69 -9.52 3.86
C LEU A 50 12.96 -9.79 5.34
N ARG A 51 12.17 -10.70 5.92
CA ARG A 51 12.37 -11.13 7.30
C ARG A 51 13.67 -11.93 7.45
N TRP A 52 13.99 -12.73 6.45
CA TRP A 52 15.14 -13.64 6.43
C TRP A 52 16.13 -13.22 5.34
N SER A 53 16.94 -12.21 5.62
CA SER A 53 17.82 -11.57 4.62
C SER A 53 18.87 -12.49 3.99
N SER A 54 19.29 -13.54 4.68
CA SER A 54 20.33 -14.49 4.22
C SER A 54 19.80 -15.71 3.47
N GLY A 55 18.49 -15.84 3.26
CA GLY A 55 17.88 -16.99 2.58
C GLY A 55 17.03 -16.58 1.38
N ASP A 56 16.54 -17.56 0.62
CA ASP A 56 15.65 -17.35 -0.54
C ASP A 56 14.17 -17.42 -0.15
N ASP A 57 13.86 -17.08 1.09
CA ASP A 57 12.49 -17.03 1.59
C ASP A 57 11.87 -15.65 1.35
N TRP A 58 11.18 -15.54 0.22
CA TRP A 58 10.44 -14.35 -0.19
C TRP A 58 9.04 -14.28 0.40
N THR A 59 8.67 -15.23 1.26
CA THR A 59 7.29 -15.41 1.73
C THR A 59 6.98 -14.67 3.03
N GLU A 60 7.99 -14.05 3.65
CA GLU A 60 7.88 -13.29 4.88
C GLU A 60 8.68 -11.98 4.84
N TRP A 61 8.01 -10.87 5.16
CA TRP A 61 8.57 -9.52 5.16
C TRP A 61 8.21 -8.79 6.44
N ASN A 62 9.00 -7.80 6.80
CA ASN A 62 8.70 -6.82 7.83
C ASN A 62 8.64 -5.44 7.23
N TYR A 63 7.79 -4.58 7.79
CA TYR A 63 7.83 -3.15 7.50
C TYR A 63 7.88 -2.34 8.79
N SER A 64 8.45 -1.14 8.71
CA SER A 64 8.47 -0.17 9.79
C SER A 64 8.32 1.24 9.26
N PHE A 65 7.61 2.09 10.00
CA PHE A 65 7.44 3.50 9.68
C PHE A 65 7.12 4.26 10.96
N ASN A 66 7.95 5.24 11.34
CA ASN A 66 7.89 5.88 12.65
C ASN A 66 7.81 4.82 13.77
N ASP A 67 6.82 4.91 14.65
CA ASP A 67 6.58 3.95 15.74
C ASP A 67 5.82 2.68 15.29
N PHE A 68 5.40 2.61 14.02
CA PHE A 68 4.67 1.47 13.49
C PHE A 68 5.61 0.38 13.02
N ILE A 69 5.36 -0.85 13.49
CA ILE A 69 6.04 -2.06 13.04
C ILE A 69 4.98 -3.07 12.62
N GLY A 70 5.25 -3.75 11.51
CA GLY A 70 4.37 -4.79 11.01
C GLY A 70 5.10 -5.87 10.23
N SER A 71 4.31 -6.86 9.81
CA SER A 71 4.79 -8.00 9.04
C SER A 71 3.82 -8.36 7.93
N ILE A 72 4.36 -8.98 6.90
CA ILE A 72 3.63 -9.46 5.73
C ILE A 72 4.06 -10.90 5.50
N ARG A 73 3.10 -11.80 5.32
CA ARG A 73 3.40 -13.21 5.05
C ARG A 73 2.36 -13.88 4.17
N ILE A 74 2.75 -14.93 3.45
CA ILE A 74 1.76 -15.83 2.86
C ILE A 74 0.87 -16.41 3.96
N LYS A 75 -0.44 -16.44 3.73
CA LYS A 75 -1.38 -16.93 4.73
C LYS A 75 -1.38 -18.45 4.80
N TRP A 76 -1.26 -19.09 3.64
CA TRP A 76 -1.20 -20.54 3.50
C TRP A 76 0.14 -20.90 2.87
N ARG A 77 0.81 -21.89 3.47
CA ARG A 77 2.08 -22.41 2.97
C ARG A 77 1.94 -22.80 1.50
N ASP A 78 2.94 -22.43 0.70
CA ASP A 78 3.04 -22.73 -0.73
C ASP A 78 1.88 -22.16 -1.60
N ASN A 79 1.12 -21.19 -1.07
CA ASN A 79 0.04 -20.54 -1.80
C ASN A 79 0.26 -19.01 -1.85
N PRO A 80 0.89 -18.50 -2.92
CA PRO A 80 1.12 -17.07 -3.07
C PRO A 80 -0.15 -16.28 -3.43
N ASN A 81 -1.34 -16.91 -3.52
CA ASN A 81 -2.60 -16.24 -3.83
C ASN A 81 -3.22 -15.50 -2.64
N GLU A 82 -2.70 -15.68 -1.42
CA GLU A 82 -3.25 -15.03 -0.24
C GLU A 82 -2.15 -14.61 0.73
N TRP A 83 -2.09 -13.31 0.99
CA TRP A 83 -1.16 -12.67 1.90
C TRP A 83 -1.91 -12.08 3.10
N GLU A 84 -1.26 -12.13 4.25
CA GLU A 84 -1.70 -11.51 5.49
C GLU A 84 -0.70 -10.42 5.87
N ILE A 85 -1.21 -9.20 6.00
CA ILE A 85 -0.46 -8.03 6.44
C ILE A 85 -0.95 -7.67 7.83
N ARG A 86 -0.02 -7.56 8.78
CA ARG A 86 -0.32 -7.20 10.17
C ARG A 86 0.49 -5.98 10.57
N GLY A 87 -0.12 -5.10 11.35
CA GLY A 87 0.58 -3.99 12.00
C GLY A 87 -0.40 -3.01 12.62
N ASN A 88 0.05 -2.31 13.65
CA ASN A 88 -0.77 -1.36 14.40
C ASN A 88 -2.16 -1.92 14.80
N ASN A 89 -2.17 -3.13 15.38
CA ASN A 89 -3.38 -3.85 15.78
C ASN A 89 -4.41 -4.09 14.65
N THR A 90 -3.98 -3.98 13.40
CA THR A 90 -4.79 -4.19 12.20
C THR A 90 -4.30 -5.43 11.46
N ILE A 91 -5.25 -6.19 10.91
CA ILE A 91 -4.99 -7.33 10.03
C ILE A 91 -5.67 -7.04 8.70
N VAL A 92 -4.90 -7.10 7.62
CA VAL A 92 -5.35 -6.95 6.25
C VAL A 92 -5.06 -8.25 5.51
N THR A 93 -5.99 -8.69 4.67
CA THR A 93 -5.80 -9.82 3.77
C THR A 93 -5.78 -9.33 2.34
N ALA A 94 -4.74 -9.68 1.58
CA ALA A 94 -4.71 -9.51 0.13
C ALA A 94 -4.89 -10.88 -0.51
N ARG A 95 -5.91 -11.06 -1.35
CA ARG A 95 -6.16 -12.33 -2.05
C ARG A 95 -6.38 -12.09 -3.54
N THR A 96 -5.80 -12.91 -4.41
CA THR A 96 -6.12 -12.85 -5.84
C THR A 96 -7.62 -13.07 -6.08
N LEU A 97 -8.19 -12.36 -7.05
CA LEU A 97 -9.58 -12.59 -7.47
C LEU A 97 -9.71 -13.90 -8.26
N TRP A 98 -8.65 -14.27 -8.96
CA TRP A 98 -8.57 -15.47 -9.79
C TRP A 98 -7.37 -16.30 -9.36
N ASN A 99 -7.58 -17.61 -9.20
CA ASN A 99 -6.55 -18.51 -8.71
C ASN A 99 -5.35 -18.54 -9.68
N ASN A 100 -4.15 -18.35 -9.14
CA ASN A 100 -2.88 -18.29 -9.86
C ASN A 100 -2.76 -17.15 -10.88
N ASP A 101 -3.57 -16.11 -10.74
CA ASP A 101 -3.50 -14.91 -11.57
C ASP A 101 -3.25 -13.69 -10.67
N PRO A 102 -2.03 -13.13 -10.67
CA PRO A 102 -1.67 -12.04 -9.80
C PRO A 102 -2.14 -10.67 -10.31
N ARG A 103 -2.91 -10.58 -11.40
CA ARG A 103 -3.27 -9.27 -12.00
C ARG A 103 -4.33 -8.51 -11.22
N GLU A 104 -5.14 -9.20 -10.42
CA GLU A 104 -6.25 -8.59 -9.67
C GLU A 104 -6.34 -9.16 -8.26
N TRP A 105 -6.44 -8.28 -7.27
CA TRP A 105 -6.42 -8.60 -5.86
C TRP A 105 -7.59 -7.94 -5.13
N ARG A 106 -8.18 -8.69 -4.22
CA ARG A 106 -9.06 -8.14 -3.18
C ARG A 106 -8.24 -7.84 -1.94
N ILE A 107 -8.18 -6.57 -1.56
CA ILE A 107 -7.61 -6.10 -0.30
C ILE A 107 -8.75 -5.96 0.70
N SER A 108 -8.72 -6.73 1.78
CA SER A 108 -9.75 -6.76 2.83
C SER A 108 -9.17 -6.25 4.14
N GLY A 109 -9.69 -5.11 4.60
CA GLY A 109 -9.27 -4.45 5.82
C GLY A 109 -10.27 -4.58 6.98
N PRO A 110 -10.04 -3.84 8.08
CA PRO A 110 -10.93 -3.82 9.23
C PRO A 110 -12.32 -3.26 8.88
N LYS A 111 -13.30 -3.52 9.74
CA LYS A 111 -14.71 -3.09 9.58
C LYS A 111 -15.37 -3.55 8.27
N GLY A 112 -14.84 -4.61 7.64
CA GLY A 112 -15.40 -5.18 6.41
C GLY A 112 -15.09 -4.39 5.13
N ARG A 113 -14.17 -3.43 5.19
CA ARG A 113 -13.75 -2.65 4.02
C ARG A 113 -13.01 -3.53 3.02
N GLN A 114 -13.29 -3.32 1.74
CA GLN A 114 -12.69 -4.07 0.65
C GLN A 114 -12.41 -3.20 -0.55
N PHE A 115 -11.26 -3.42 -1.18
CA PHE A 115 -10.85 -2.82 -2.43
C PHE A 115 -10.56 -3.91 -3.45
N THR A 116 -10.84 -3.62 -4.72
CA THR A 116 -10.22 -4.35 -5.83
C THR A 116 -9.02 -3.52 -6.30
N PHE A 117 -7.83 -4.09 -6.19
CA PHE A 117 -6.57 -3.52 -6.62
C PHE A 117 -6.03 -4.35 -7.77
N LYS A 118 -5.66 -3.73 -8.90
CA LYS A 118 -5.29 -4.45 -10.11
C LYS A 118 -4.18 -3.77 -10.88
N SER A 119 -3.46 -4.54 -11.67
CA SER A 119 -2.62 -3.96 -12.72
C SER A 119 -3.52 -3.27 -13.75
N ARG A 120 -3.10 -2.08 -14.21
CA ARG A 120 -3.76 -1.34 -15.29
C ARG A 120 -3.72 -2.11 -16.59
N TYR A 121 -2.59 -2.76 -16.87
CA TYR A 121 -2.33 -3.48 -18.12
C TYR A 121 -2.15 -4.97 -17.87
N GLY A 122 -2.92 -5.82 -18.55
CA GLY A 122 -2.94 -7.26 -18.25
C GLY A 122 -1.65 -8.03 -18.53
N ASN A 123 -0.65 -7.40 -19.18
CA ASN A 123 0.63 -7.96 -19.58
C ASN A 123 1.85 -7.24 -18.98
N GLN A 124 1.65 -6.15 -18.25
CA GLN A 124 2.69 -5.40 -17.55
C GLN A 124 2.27 -5.23 -16.09
N PHE A 125 3.23 -5.19 -15.19
CA PHE A 125 2.96 -5.02 -13.76
C PHE A 125 3.56 -3.71 -13.25
N ASP A 126 3.84 -2.77 -14.14
CA ASP A 126 4.46 -1.48 -13.85
C ASP A 126 3.47 -0.41 -13.39
N ASP A 127 2.16 -0.65 -13.46
CA ASP A 127 1.11 0.31 -13.11
C ASP A 127 -0.08 -0.43 -12.48
N TRP A 128 -0.46 -0.02 -11.27
CA TRP A 128 -1.55 -0.61 -10.51
C TRP A 128 -2.45 0.45 -9.90
N LEU A 129 -3.75 0.16 -9.83
CA LEU A 129 -4.73 1.06 -9.25
C LEU A 129 -5.86 0.31 -8.56
N ILE A 130 -6.54 1.01 -7.65
CA ILE A 130 -7.85 0.57 -7.17
C ILE A 130 -8.93 0.86 -8.20
N THR A 131 -9.93 -0.01 -8.28
CA THR A 131 -11.08 0.19 -9.20
C THR A 131 -12.30 0.79 -8.53
N ASP A 132 -12.28 0.92 -7.20
CA ASP A 132 -13.41 1.33 -6.38
C ASP A 132 -13.05 2.60 -5.62
N GLU A 133 -13.63 3.72 -6.04
CA GLU A 133 -13.30 5.05 -5.54
C GLU A 133 -14.10 5.44 -4.28
N ARG A 134 -14.88 4.53 -3.69
CA ARG A 134 -15.72 4.81 -2.49
C ARG A 134 -14.94 5.44 -1.32
N PHE A 135 -13.64 5.16 -1.22
CA PHE A 135 -12.78 5.65 -0.15
C PHE A 135 -11.63 6.52 -0.68
N GLY A 136 -11.75 7.08 -1.88
CA GLY A 136 -10.70 7.86 -2.55
C GLY A 136 -9.98 7.08 -3.65
N PHE A 137 -8.85 7.59 -4.10
CA PHE A 137 -8.06 7.03 -5.18
C PHE A 137 -6.69 6.55 -4.69
N PHE A 138 -6.21 5.46 -5.26
CA PHE A 138 -4.87 4.94 -5.01
C PHE A 138 -4.30 4.33 -6.29
N GLU A 139 -3.10 4.77 -6.63
CA GLU A 139 -2.34 4.29 -7.79
C GLU A 139 -0.86 4.19 -7.40
N ILE A 140 -0.19 3.18 -7.96
CA ILE A 140 1.25 3.00 -7.83
C ILE A 140 1.80 2.55 -9.19
N TYR A 141 2.84 3.23 -9.67
CA TYR A 141 3.46 2.93 -10.94
C TYR A 141 4.97 3.15 -10.91
N THR A 142 5.71 2.45 -11.76
CA THR A 142 7.16 2.63 -11.87
C THR A 142 7.48 4.02 -12.41
N ASN A 143 8.45 4.70 -11.80
CA ASN A 143 8.91 6.00 -12.25
C ASN A 143 9.49 5.95 -13.68
N TRP A 144 10.13 4.81 -14.01
CA TRP A 144 10.63 4.52 -15.34
C TRP A 144 10.01 3.21 -15.84
N GLU A 145 9.37 3.25 -17.01
CA GLU A 145 8.70 2.08 -17.58
C GLU A 145 9.64 0.86 -17.65
N GLY A 146 9.18 -0.25 -17.08
CA GLY A 146 9.93 -1.51 -17.05
C GLY A 146 11.08 -1.56 -16.03
N ASP A 147 11.33 -0.51 -15.26
CA ASP A 147 12.27 -0.51 -14.15
C ASP A 147 11.52 -0.64 -12.81
N PRO A 148 11.50 -1.84 -12.20
CA PRO A 148 10.75 -2.06 -10.98
C PRO A 148 11.46 -1.52 -9.74
N ARG A 149 12.58 -0.79 -9.83
CA ARG A 149 13.36 -0.34 -8.67
C ARG A 149 12.85 0.95 -8.04
N ASP A 150 12.05 1.73 -8.75
CA ASP A 150 11.61 3.06 -8.32
C ASP A 150 10.14 3.27 -8.69
N TRP A 151 9.32 3.61 -7.71
CA TRP A 151 7.86 3.68 -7.80
C TRP A 151 7.34 5.00 -7.28
N VAL A 152 6.38 5.56 -8.01
CA VAL A 152 5.58 6.71 -7.62
C VAL A 152 4.24 6.22 -7.10
N ILE A 153 3.77 6.80 -5.99
CA ILE A 153 2.48 6.48 -5.39
C ILE A 153 1.61 7.74 -5.36
N VAL A 154 0.41 7.64 -5.92
CA VAL A 154 -0.65 8.64 -5.77
C VAL A 154 -1.65 8.09 -4.75
N ASP A 155 -1.61 8.61 -3.52
CA ASP A 155 -2.46 8.19 -2.41
C ASP A 155 -3.41 9.32 -2.00
N GLU A 156 -4.61 9.29 -2.54
CA GLU A 156 -5.72 10.20 -2.21
C GLU A 156 -6.81 9.45 -1.41
N LEU A 157 -6.43 8.37 -0.72
CA LEU A 157 -7.36 7.60 0.10
C LEU A 157 -7.79 8.38 1.33
N SER A 158 -9.04 8.19 1.74
CA SER A 158 -9.56 8.69 3.01
C SER A 158 -8.72 8.20 4.19
N GLU A 159 -8.64 9.03 5.24
CA GLU A 159 -7.93 8.72 6.49
C GLU A 159 -8.47 7.46 7.20
N GLU A 160 -9.66 7.00 6.83
CA GLU A 160 -10.21 5.75 7.35
C GLU A 160 -9.42 4.52 6.88
N VAL A 161 -8.72 4.62 5.74
CA VAL A 161 -7.90 3.54 5.19
C VAL A 161 -6.58 3.50 5.96
N SER A 162 -6.37 2.38 6.65
CA SER A 162 -5.22 2.20 7.53
C SER A 162 -3.90 2.13 6.75
N LEU A 163 -2.80 2.50 7.39
CA LEU A 163 -1.46 2.32 6.85
C LEU A 163 -1.22 0.87 6.39
N ALA A 164 -1.69 -0.13 7.15
CA ALA A 164 -1.56 -1.54 6.77
C ALA A 164 -2.27 -1.88 5.45
N GLU A 165 -3.39 -1.23 5.12
CA GLU A 165 -4.07 -1.40 3.83
C GLU A 165 -3.26 -0.76 2.70
N LYS A 166 -2.71 0.43 2.92
CA LYS A 166 -1.85 1.14 1.95
C LYS A 166 -0.56 0.36 1.66
N ILE A 167 0.11 -0.12 2.71
CA ILE A 167 1.29 -0.99 2.61
C ILE A 167 0.94 -2.31 1.92
N ALA A 168 -0.26 -2.88 2.12
CA ALA A 168 -0.67 -4.08 1.41
C ALA A 168 -0.75 -3.84 -0.11
N MET A 169 -1.32 -2.72 -0.56
CA MET A 169 -1.39 -2.39 -1.99
C MET A 169 0.01 -2.17 -2.59
N MET A 170 0.84 -1.37 -1.93
CA MET A 170 2.24 -1.15 -2.32
C MET A 170 3.02 -2.47 -2.40
N PHE A 171 2.92 -3.31 -1.36
CA PHE A 171 3.60 -4.60 -1.30
C PHE A 171 3.17 -5.52 -2.44
N ILE A 172 1.88 -5.64 -2.73
CA ILE A 172 1.38 -6.49 -3.81
C ILE A 172 1.94 -6.03 -5.17
N ALA A 173 1.91 -4.73 -5.45
CA ALA A 173 2.46 -4.19 -6.68
C ALA A 173 3.95 -4.50 -6.79
N ILE A 174 4.76 -4.09 -5.80
CA ILE A 174 6.21 -4.31 -5.79
C ILE A 174 6.55 -5.80 -5.90
N TYR A 175 5.97 -6.62 -5.01
CA TYR A 175 6.27 -8.05 -4.94
C TYR A 175 5.96 -8.75 -6.25
N HIS A 176 4.88 -8.42 -6.95
CA HIS A 176 4.54 -9.10 -8.20
C HIS A 176 5.26 -8.55 -9.43
N SER A 177 5.98 -7.45 -9.30
CA SER A 177 6.64 -6.74 -10.39
C SER A 177 8.16 -6.89 -10.41
N THR A 178 8.74 -7.40 -9.32
CA THR A 178 10.20 -7.53 -9.17
C THR A 178 10.67 -8.98 -9.36
N PRO A 179 11.90 -9.20 -9.87
CA PRO A 179 12.53 -10.51 -9.85
C PRO A 179 12.94 -10.90 -8.42
N LYS A 180 13.00 -12.21 -8.16
CA LYS A 180 13.35 -12.78 -6.86
C LYS A 180 14.73 -13.41 -7.00
N GLU A 181 15.75 -12.64 -6.65
CA GLU A 181 17.18 -12.99 -6.76
C GLU A 181 17.96 -12.59 -5.49
#